data_AF-A0A1A2PBG5-F1
#
_entry.id   AF-A0A1A2PBG5-F1
#
_cell.length_a   1.000
_cell.length_b   1.000
_cell.length_c   1.000
_cell.angle_alpha   90.00
_cell.angle_beta   90.00
_cell.angle_gamma   90.00
#
_symmetry.space_group_name_H-M   'P 1'
#
loop_
_entity.id
_entity.type
_entity.pdbx_description
1 polymer ?
#
loop_
_entity_poly.entity_id
_entity_poly.type
_entity_poly.pdbx_seq_one_letter_code
_entity_poly.pdbx_strand_id
1 'polypeptide(L)'
;MSERITAITEDSLPPEYFTAQRVADETKRKLNELAAPSDVSAPHPLDTGEITDEWINDTAELETRRRQWERRRGVLLTLANDARGRAQSLRDAQKSNILAAYNDELNRLLDRAHELSGELRGVDTAHEAIANDRGPQWKALTQLTEDYHELRVAQHALMSHDVVFSAKAKAGEDHASDLYLKNLDDIWPGWRTAQSDDSMQYPNGGRPSTRREPWPDEPAALMLWLVRSKAEPWIPSEADLERLRQRRIAKANPIPKLIRDDPAYLNKPTKKGR
;
A
#
# COMPACT_ATOMS: atom_id res chain seq x y z
N MET A 1 3.41 -13.77 -10.11
CA MET A 1 4.19 -12.90 -9.19
C MET A 1 3.87 -13.10 -7.69
N SER A 2 2.66 -13.54 -7.32
CA SER A 2 2.16 -13.69 -5.93
C SER A 2 3.09 -14.37 -4.90
N GLU A 3 3.70 -15.52 -5.22
CA GLU A 3 4.61 -16.21 -4.30
C GLU A 3 5.83 -15.34 -3.95
N ARG A 4 6.34 -14.58 -4.92
CA ARG A 4 7.48 -13.69 -4.75
C ARG A 4 7.11 -12.48 -3.88
N ILE A 5 5.90 -11.92 -4.03
CA ILE A 5 5.37 -10.85 -3.17
C ILE A 5 5.26 -11.34 -1.72
N THR A 6 4.74 -12.55 -1.52
CA THR A 6 4.63 -13.17 -0.19
C THR A 6 6.02 -13.33 0.43
N ALA A 7 6.97 -13.91 -0.30
CA ALA A 7 8.34 -14.09 0.18
C ALA A 7 9.01 -12.76 0.55
N ILE A 8 8.93 -11.73 -0.30
CA ILE A 8 9.48 -10.40 0.02
C ILE A 8 8.86 -9.83 1.32
N THR A 9 7.55 -10.01 1.48
CA THR A 9 6.82 -9.52 2.66
C THR A 9 7.27 -10.27 3.91
N GLU A 10 7.38 -11.59 3.86
CA GLU A 10 7.79 -12.43 4.98
C GLU A 10 9.26 -12.20 5.38
N ASP A 11 10.16 -12.10 4.39
CA ASP A 11 11.59 -11.85 4.60
C ASP A 11 11.85 -10.47 5.23
N SER A 12 10.95 -9.51 5.01
CA SER A 12 11.03 -8.18 5.60
C SER A 12 10.50 -8.11 7.03
N LEU A 13 9.81 -9.14 7.52
CA LEU A 13 9.19 -9.14 8.84
C LEU A 13 10.15 -9.67 9.92
N PRO A 14 10.24 -9.00 11.07
CA PRO A 14 11.13 -9.44 12.14
C PRO A 14 10.59 -10.74 12.80
N PRO A 15 11.45 -11.62 13.34
CA PRO A 15 11.02 -12.87 14.00
C PRO A 15 9.96 -12.69 15.10
N GLU A 16 9.97 -11.53 15.78
CA GLU A 16 9.00 -11.16 16.81
C GLU A 16 7.57 -11.05 16.26
N TYR A 17 7.39 -10.71 14.98
CA TYR A 17 6.09 -10.69 14.33
C TYR A 17 5.46 -12.07 14.34
N PHE A 18 6.19 -13.09 13.90
CA PHE A 18 5.70 -14.47 13.84
C PHE A 18 5.46 -15.05 15.24
N THR A 19 6.25 -14.62 16.22
CA THR A 19 6.02 -14.98 17.62
C THR A 19 4.71 -14.36 18.13
N ALA A 20 4.46 -13.08 17.85
CA ALA A 20 3.22 -12.40 18.23
C ALA A 20 1.99 -13.03 17.55
N GLN A 21 2.08 -13.38 16.26
CA GLN A 21 1.02 -14.12 15.56
C GLN A 21 0.74 -15.48 16.20
N ARG A 22 1.79 -16.28 16.48
CA ARG A 22 1.64 -17.58 17.12
C ARG A 22 0.96 -17.48 18.48
N VAL A 23 1.31 -16.48 19.29
CA VAL A 23 0.65 -16.21 20.58
C VAL A 23 -0.82 -15.85 20.36
N ALA A 24 -1.14 -15.00 19.38
CA ALA A 24 -2.52 -14.64 19.07
C ALA A 24 -3.37 -15.86 18.64
N ASP A 25 -2.80 -16.74 17.81
CA ASP A 25 -3.47 -17.95 17.33
C ASP A 25 -3.63 -19.00 18.44
N GLU A 26 -2.60 -19.24 19.24
CA GLU A 26 -2.68 -20.13 20.39
C GLU A 26 -3.72 -19.63 21.40
N THR A 27 -3.75 -18.32 21.66
CA THR A 27 -4.72 -17.71 22.57
C THR A 27 -6.15 -17.83 22.04
N LYS A 28 -6.36 -17.63 20.73
CA LYS A 28 -7.65 -17.85 20.06
C LYS A 28 -8.09 -19.32 20.18
N ARG A 29 -7.16 -20.26 19.99
CA ARG A 29 -7.43 -21.69 20.17
C ARG A 29 -7.83 -22.01 21.61
N LYS A 30 -7.08 -21.52 22.60
CA LYS A 30 -7.41 -21.70 24.03
C LYS A 30 -8.75 -21.08 24.42
N LEU A 31 -9.13 -19.94 23.82
CA LEU A 31 -10.45 -19.33 24.01
C LEU A 31 -11.58 -20.24 23.49
N ASN A 32 -11.38 -20.86 22.33
CA ASN A 32 -12.35 -21.79 21.76
C ASN A 32 -12.46 -23.10 22.56
N GLU A 33 -11.36 -23.55 23.15
CA GLU A 33 -11.30 -24.73 24.01
C GLU A 33 -11.85 -24.47 25.44
N LEU A 34 -12.02 -23.20 25.83
CA LEU A 34 -12.44 -22.82 27.19
C LEU A 34 -13.94 -23.09 27.40
N ALA A 35 -14.26 -24.28 27.90
CA ALA A 35 -15.63 -24.68 28.22
C ALA A 35 -16.27 -23.75 29.27
N ALA A 36 -17.50 -23.32 29.00
CA ALA A 36 -18.33 -22.62 29.97
C ALA A 36 -18.66 -23.57 31.14
N PRO A 37 -18.76 -23.06 32.38
CA PRO A 37 -19.17 -23.86 33.52
C PRO A 37 -20.60 -24.37 33.32
N SER A 38 -20.81 -25.65 33.60
CA SER A 38 -22.11 -26.32 33.54
C SER A 38 -23.02 -25.89 34.70
N ASP A 39 -24.33 -25.86 34.46
CA ASP A 39 -25.34 -25.47 35.44
C ASP A 39 -25.39 -26.40 36.68
N VAL A 40 -26.11 -25.92 37.71
CA VAL A 40 -26.36 -26.66 38.97
C VAL A 40 -27.15 -27.94 38.67
N SER A 41 -26.77 -29.05 39.32
CA SER A 41 -27.48 -30.32 39.19
C SER A 41 -28.62 -30.46 40.19
N ALA A 42 -28.53 -29.83 41.37
CA ALA A 42 -29.56 -29.86 42.38
C ALA A 42 -30.88 -29.19 41.92
N PRO A 43 -32.06 -29.70 42.34
CA PRO A 43 -33.35 -29.07 42.05
C PRO A 43 -33.41 -27.63 42.55
N HIS A 44 -34.06 -26.75 41.79
CA HIS A 44 -34.19 -25.36 42.20
C HIS A 44 -35.18 -25.24 43.38
N PRO A 45 -34.91 -24.42 44.42
CA PRO A 45 -35.77 -24.29 45.59
C PRO A 45 -37.19 -23.81 45.28
N LEU A 46 -37.40 -23.12 44.15
CA LEU A 46 -38.74 -22.73 43.70
C LEU A 46 -39.56 -23.90 43.16
N ASP A 47 -38.91 -24.98 42.74
CA ASP A 47 -39.57 -26.18 42.23
C ASP A 47 -39.92 -27.15 43.36
N THR A 48 -39.11 -27.17 44.43
CA THR A 48 -39.27 -28.07 45.59
C THR A 48 -39.95 -27.41 46.79
N GLY A 49 -39.93 -26.08 46.87
CA GLY A 49 -40.40 -25.33 48.04
C GLY A 49 -39.42 -25.33 49.23
N GLU A 50 -38.24 -25.95 49.10
CA GLU A 50 -37.26 -26.10 50.16
C GLU A 50 -35.86 -25.65 49.72
N ILE A 51 -35.16 -24.93 50.58
CA ILE A 51 -33.75 -24.56 50.37
C ILE A 51 -32.90 -25.64 51.03
N THR A 52 -32.23 -26.45 50.23
CA THR A 52 -31.33 -27.51 50.72
C THR A 52 -29.89 -27.03 50.79
N ASP A 53 -29.10 -27.57 51.74
CA ASP A 53 -27.66 -27.28 51.82
C ASP A 53 -26.91 -27.72 50.55
N GLU A 54 -27.39 -28.79 49.90
CA GLU A 54 -26.88 -29.26 48.60
C GLU A 54 -27.04 -28.19 47.52
N TRP A 55 -28.22 -27.56 47.41
CA TRP A 55 -28.43 -26.48 46.46
C TRP A 55 -27.57 -25.25 46.75
N ILE A 56 -27.41 -24.88 48.03
CA ILE A 56 -26.55 -23.76 48.44
C ILE A 56 -25.10 -24.01 48.01
N ASN A 57 -24.59 -25.22 48.28
CA ASN A 57 -23.21 -25.60 47.96
C ASN A 57 -22.97 -25.65 46.45
N ASP A 58 -23.85 -26.31 45.68
CA ASP A 58 -23.75 -26.37 44.22
C ASP A 58 -23.77 -24.99 43.58
N THR A 59 -24.65 -24.11 44.07
CA THR A 59 -24.77 -22.73 43.59
C THR A 59 -23.50 -21.92 43.90
N ALA A 60 -22.95 -22.06 45.11
CA ALA A 60 -21.70 -21.40 45.50
C ALA A 60 -20.49 -21.89 44.68
N GLU A 61 -20.43 -23.20 44.40
CA GLU A 61 -19.40 -23.79 43.56
C GLU A 61 -19.54 -23.32 42.10
N LEU A 62 -20.76 -23.29 41.56
CA LEU A 62 -21.02 -22.76 40.22
C LEU A 62 -20.57 -21.31 40.08
N GLU A 63 -20.91 -20.44 41.03
CA GLU A 63 -20.47 -19.05 41.05
C GLU A 63 -18.93 -18.93 41.08
N THR A 64 -18.25 -19.79 41.85
CA THR A 64 -16.79 -19.84 41.88
C THR A 64 -16.21 -20.27 40.54
N ARG A 65 -16.76 -21.32 39.91
CA ARG A 65 -16.36 -21.79 38.57
C ARG A 65 -16.61 -20.72 37.51
N ARG A 66 -17.74 -19.99 37.56
CA ARG A 66 -18.05 -18.85 36.69
C ARG A 66 -17.03 -17.74 36.81
N ARG A 67 -16.73 -17.26 38.03
CA ARG A 67 -15.73 -16.22 38.24
C ARG A 67 -14.33 -16.63 37.75
N GLN A 68 -13.93 -17.87 37.97
CA GLN A 68 -12.65 -18.38 37.47
C GLN A 68 -12.62 -18.44 35.94
N TRP A 69 -13.70 -18.93 35.32
CA TRP A 69 -13.86 -18.96 33.87
C TRP A 69 -13.80 -17.56 33.26
N GLU A 70 -14.55 -16.60 33.80
CA GLU A 70 -14.56 -15.20 33.35
C GLU A 70 -13.17 -14.56 33.43
N ARG A 71 -12.46 -14.77 34.55
CA ARG A 71 -11.08 -14.28 34.72
C ARG A 71 -10.14 -14.87 33.67
N ARG A 72 -10.18 -16.19 33.46
CA ARG A 72 -9.36 -16.87 32.44
C ARG A 72 -9.68 -16.37 31.04
N ARG A 73 -10.97 -16.26 30.71
CA ARG A 73 -11.44 -15.71 29.43
C ARG A 73 -10.96 -14.28 29.23
N GLY A 74 -11.07 -13.43 30.26
CA GLY A 74 -10.61 -12.04 30.23
C GLY A 74 -9.12 -11.93 29.93
N VAL A 75 -8.28 -12.69 30.64
CA VAL A 75 -6.83 -12.74 30.41
C VAL A 75 -6.50 -13.16 28.97
N LEU A 76 -7.16 -14.20 28.46
CA LEU A 76 -6.93 -14.66 27.09
C LEU A 76 -7.40 -13.61 26.05
N LEU A 77 -8.52 -12.93 26.27
CA LEU A 77 -8.97 -11.87 25.37
C LEU A 77 -7.97 -10.70 25.32
N THR A 78 -7.48 -10.26 26.49
CA THR A 78 -6.44 -9.21 26.56
C THR A 78 -5.17 -9.65 25.84
N LEU A 79 -4.66 -10.85 26.13
CA LEU A 79 -3.45 -11.37 25.48
C LEU A 79 -3.60 -11.49 23.96
N ALA A 80 -4.77 -11.93 23.47
CA ALA A 80 -5.04 -12.01 22.04
C ALA A 80 -5.03 -10.62 21.37
N ASN A 81 -5.59 -9.61 22.03
CA ASN A 81 -5.59 -8.24 21.52
C ASN A 81 -4.19 -7.63 21.54
N ASP A 82 -3.44 -7.80 22.63
CA ASP A 82 -2.07 -7.30 22.75
C ASP A 82 -1.13 -7.94 21.72
N ALA A 83 -1.24 -9.27 21.54
CA ALA A 83 -0.44 -9.99 20.56
C ALA A 83 -0.74 -9.55 19.12
N ARG A 84 -2.03 -9.37 18.78
CA ARG A 84 -2.42 -8.83 17.45
C ARG A 84 -1.96 -7.39 17.26
N GLY A 85 -2.15 -6.54 18.26
CA GLY A 85 -1.69 -5.15 18.23
C GLY A 85 -0.18 -5.05 18.04
N ARG A 86 0.59 -5.91 18.72
CA ARG A 86 2.04 -6.00 18.55
C ARG A 86 2.43 -6.49 17.14
N ALA A 87 1.80 -7.55 16.64
CA ALA A 87 2.06 -8.04 15.28
C ALA A 87 1.77 -6.95 14.23
N GLN A 88 0.64 -6.26 14.35
CA GLN A 88 0.26 -5.16 13.47
C GLN A 88 1.28 -4.01 13.54
N SER A 89 1.68 -3.58 14.74
CA SER A 89 2.67 -2.51 14.93
C SER A 89 4.03 -2.87 14.33
N LEU A 90 4.48 -4.13 14.49
CA LEU A 90 5.72 -4.62 13.89
C LEU A 90 5.65 -4.62 12.37
N ARG A 91 4.52 -5.05 11.79
CA ARG A 91 4.29 -5.00 10.34
C ARG A 91 4.27 -3.57 9.82
N ASP A 92 3.58 -2.67 10.51
CA ASP A 92 3.49 -1.25 10.13
C ASP A 92 4.86 -0.58 10.13
N ALA A 93 5.72 -0.90 11.12
CA ALA A 93 7.10 -0.41 11.16
C ALA A 93 7.96 -0.89 9.97
N GLN A 94 7.61 -2.02 9.34
CA GLN A 94 8.33 -2.56 8.18
C GLN A 94 7.76 -2.13 6.83
N LYS A 95 6.64 -1.40 6.78
CA LYS A 95 6.00 -0.98 5.51
C LYS A 95 6.98 -0.37 4.52
N SER A 96 7.81 0.58 4.97
CA SER A 96 8.78 1.25 4.11
C SER A 96 9.83 0.30 3.52
N ASN A 97 10.28 -0.69 4.30
CA ASN A 97 11.24 -1.69 3.83
C ASN A 97 10.61 -2.64 2.82
N ILE A 98 9.36 -3.09 3.06
CA ILE A 98 8.61 -3.93 2.13
C ILE A 98 8.40 -3.21 0.79
N LEU A 99 8.01 -1.92 0.84
CA LEU A 99 7.81 -1.12 -0.37
C LEU A 99 9.11 -0.87 -1.14
N ALA A 100 10.23 -0.67 -0.44
CA ALA A 100 11.54 -0.58 -1.08
C ALA A 100 11.90 -1.88 -1.79
N ALA A 101 11.65 -3.03 -1.15
CA ALA A 101 11.88 -4.34 -1.77
C ALA A 101 10.93 -4.60 -2.96
N TYR A 102 9.67 -4.15 -2.89
CA TYR A 102 8.77 -4.17 -4.05
C TYR A 102 9.29 -3.26 -5.17
N ASN A 103 9.87 -2.10 -4.87
CA ASN A 103 10.48 -1.23 -5.87
C ASN A 103 11.67 -1.91 -6.58
N ASP A 104 12.52 -2.63 -5.84
CA ASP A 104 13.60 -3.42 -6.43
C ASP A 104 13.06 -4.51 -7.37
N GLU A 105 11.97 -5.16 -6.98
CA GLU A 105 11.30 -6.16 -7.80
C GLU A 105 10.63 -5.55 -9.03
N LEU A 106 10.05 -4.35 -8.92
CA LEU A 106 9.53 -3.58 -10.05
C LEU A 106 10.66 -3.28 -11.04
N ASN A 107 11.83 -2.82 -10.58
CA ASN A 107 12.97 -2.53 -11.45
C ASN A 107 13.41 -3.79 -12.22
N ARG A 108 13.52 -4.95 -11.54
CA ARG A 108 13.83 -6.23 -12.22
C ARG A 108 12.78 -6.63 -13.25
N LEU A 109 11.50 -6.33 -13.00
CA LEU A 109 10.42 -6.59 -13.96
C LEU A 109 10.56 -5.67 -15.18
N LEU A 110 10.82 -4.38 -14.97
CA LEU A 110 11.00 -3.40 -16.03
C LEU A 110 12.26 -3.67 -16.86
N ASP A 111 13.35 -4.14 -16.25
CA ASP A 111 14.56 -4.56 -16.97
C ASP A 111 14.26 -5.72 -17.93
N ARG A 112 13.51 -6.73 -17.48
CA ARG A 112 13.06 -7.85 -18.33
C ARG A 112 12.13 -7.38 -19.46
N ALA A 113 11.22 -6.45 -19.16
CA ALA A 113 10.35 -5.86 -20.17
C ALA A 113 11.14 -5.02 -21.20
N HIS A 114 12.19 -4.32 -20.77
CA HIS A 114 13.08 -3.57 -21.64
C HIS A 114 13.82 -4.50 -22.61
N GLU A 115 14.37 -5.62 -22.13
CA GLU A 115 15.00 -6.66 -22.96
C GLU A 115 14.03 -7.20 -24.02
N LEU A 116 12.82 -7.62 -23.61
CA LEU A 116 11.77 -8.08 -24.53
C LEU A 116 11.36 -7.00 -25.54
N SER A 117 11.34 -5.72 -25.12
CA SER A 117 10.99 -4.62 -26.00
C SER A 117 11.96 -4.48 -27.18
N GLY A 118 13.24 -4.85 -26.98
CA GLY A 118 14.26 -4.92 -28.03
C GLY A 118 14.05 -6.11 -28.97
N GLU A 119 13.64 -7.27 -28.45
CA GLU A 119 13.33 -8.45 -29.25
C GLU A 119 12.08 -8.28 -30.12
N LEU A 120 11.11 -7.48 -29.66
CA LEU A 120 9.90 -7.11 -30.39
C LEU A 120 10.18 -6.19 -31.59
N ARG A 121 11.36 -5.56 -31.68
CA ARG A 121 11.81 -4.75 -32.84
C ARG A 121 10.81 -3.69 -33.30
N GLY A 122 10.16 -3.00 -32.36
CA GLY A 122 9.19 -1.94 -32.66
C GLY A 122 7.76 -2.42 -32.95
N VAL A 123 7.46 -3.70 -32.72
CA VAL A 123 6.08 -4.17 -32.57
C VAL A 123 5.46 -3.52 -31.34
N ASP A 124 4.31 -2.88 -31.53
CA ASP A 124 3.57 -2.13 -30.51
C ASP A 124 2.17 -2.70 -30.25
N THR A 125 1.73 -3.68 -31.05
CA THR A 125 0.43 -4.33 -30.88
C THR A 125 0.49 -5.86 -31.04
N ALA A 126 -0.51 -6.56 -30.47
CA ALA A 126 -0.64 -8.01 -30.64
C ALA A 126 -0.79 -8.43 -32.11
N HIS A 127 -1.50 -7.63 -32.92
CA HIS A 127 -1.69 -7.90 -34.34
C HIS A 127 -0.37 -7.81 -35.11
N GLU A 128 0.42 -6.77 -34.84
CA GLU A 128 1.76 -6.63 -35.41
C GLU A 128 2.69 -7.75 -34.95
N ALA A 129 2.57 -8.20 -33.70
CA ALA A 129 3.35 -9.33 -33.20
C ALA A 129 3.06 -10.60 -33.99
N ILE A 130 1.80 -10.87 -34.32
CA ILE A 130 1.41 -12.00 -35.16
C ILE A 130 1.96 -11.82 -36.58
N ALA A 131 1.77 -10.64 -37.17
CA ALA A 131 2.22 -10.37 -38.53
C ALA A 131 3.75 -10.44 -38.72
N ASN A 132 4.53 -10.24 -37.66
CA ASN A 132 5.99 -10.24 -37.66
C ASN A 132 6.61 -11.49 -36.98
N ASP A 133 5.81 -12.54 -36.75
CA ASP A 133 6.24 -13.78 -36.09
C ASP A 133 6.88 -13.57 -34.70
N ARG A 134 6.39 -12.59 -33.94
CA ARG A 134 6.79 -12.23 -32.56
C ARG A 134 5.78 -12.65 -31.49
N GLY A 135 4.86 -13.53 -31.83
CA GLY A 135 3.83 -14.03 -30.90
C GLY A 135 4.38 -14.52 -29.54
N PRO A 136 5.48 -15.30 -29.48
CA PRO A 136 6.07 -15.73 -28.21
C PRO A 136 6.55 -14.57 -27.32
N GLN A 137 7.23 -13.58 -27.89
CA GLN A 137 7.71 -12.40 -27.15
C GLN A 137 6.55 -11.55 -26.65
N TRP A 138 5.52 -11.37 -27.48
CA TRP A 138 4.33 -10.64 -27.07
C TRP A 138 3.60 -11.33 -25.91
N LYS A 139 3.49 -12.66 -25.95
CA LYS A 139 2.92 -13.44 -24.85
C LYS A 139 3.75 -13.27 -23.56
N ALA A 140 5.07 -13.27 -23.64
CA ALA A 140 5.93 -13.04 -22.49
C ALA A 140 5.75 -11.63 -21.91
N LEU A 141 5.60 -10.61 -22.76
CA LEU A 141 5.28 -9.25 -22.34
C LEU A 141 3.93 -9.16 -21.63
N THR A 142 2.90 -9.86 -22.13
CA THR A 142 1.59 -9.95 -21.46
C THR A 142 1.74 -10.54 -20.05
N GLN A 143 2.54 -11.59 -19.86
CA GLN A 143 2.80 -12.16 -18.54
C GLN A 143 3.49 -11.16 -17.59
N LEU A 144 4.48 -10.41 -18.07
CA LEU A 144 5.11 -9.36 -17.26
C LEU A 144 4.14 -8.24 -16.89
N THR A 145 3.15 -7.99 -17.73
CA THR A 145 2.10 -6.99 -17.46
C THR A 145 1.16 -7.45 -16.33
N GLU A 146 0.81 -8.73 -16.30
CA GLU A 146 0.09 -9.34 -15.18
C GLU A 146 0.90 -9.28 -13.89
N ASP A 147 2.19 -9.64 -13.94
CA ASP A 147 3.10 -9.57 -12.80
C ASP A 147 3.23 -8.13 -12.27
N TYR A 148 3.29 -7.13 -13.16
CA TYR A 148 3.30 -5.72 -12.80
C TYR A 148 2.00 -5.32 -12.08
N HIS A 149 0.85 -5.78 -12.59
CA HIS A 149 -0.44 -5.51 -11.94
C HIS A 149 -0.51 -6.12 -10.54
N GLU A 150 -0.10 -7.39 -10.36
CA GLU A 150 -0.03 -8.05 -9.05
C GLU A 150 0.84 -7.24 -8.06
N LEU A 151 2.00 -6.76 -8.52
CA LEU A 151 2.91 -5.94 -7.71
C LEU A 151 2.28 -4.60 -7.31
N ARG A 152 1.54 -3.95 -8.22
CA ARG A 152 0.81 -2.70 -7.93
C ARG A 152 -0.33 -2.93 -6.93
N VAL A 153 -1.07 -4.04 -7.05
CA VAL A 153 -2.11 -4.40 -6.08
C VAL A 153 -1.50 -4.59 -4.68
N ALA A 154 -0.36 -5.27 -4.58
CA ALA A 154 0.34 -5.44 -3.31
C ALA A 154 0.86 -4.12 -2.73
N GLN A 155 1.39 -3.21 -3.56
CA GLN A 155 1.73 -1.84 -3.15
C GLN A 155 0.52 -1.12 -2.55
N HIS A 156 -0.63 -1.10 -3.25
CA HIS A 156 -1.83 -0.41 -2.77
C HIS A 156 -2.35 -0.99 -1.46
N ALA A 157 -2.24 -2.31 -1.26
CA ALA A 157 -2.65 -2.95 -0.01
C ALA A 157 -1.79 -2.55 1.21
N LEU A 158 -0.56 -2.06 1.00
CA LEU A 158 0.32 -1.57 2.07
C LEU A 158 0.16 -0.07 2.36
N MET A 159 -0.31 0.69 1.38
CA MET A 159 -0.52 2.13 1.48
C MET A 159 -1.77 2.46 2.29
N SER A 160 -1.74 3.57 3.04
CA SER A 160 -2.94 4.09 3.66
C SER A 160 -3.87 4.70 2.60
N HIS A 161 -5.19 4.64 2.84
CA HIS A 161 -6.19 5.19 1.94
C HIS A 161 -5.96 6.68 1.63
N ASP A 162 -5.56 7.47 2.63
CA ASP A 162 -5.31 8.90 2.48
C ASP A 162 -4.09 9.19 1.59
N VAL A 163 -3.05 8.36 1.70
CA VAL A 163 -1.89 8.45 0.80
C VAL A 163 -2.28 8.13 -0.63
N VAL A 164 -3.05 7.04 -0.84
CA VAL A 164 -3.55 6.69 -2.18
C VAL A 164 -4.40 7.80 -2.77
N PHE A 165 -5.31 8.36 -1.99
CA PHE A 165 -6.21 9.43 -2.43
C PHE A 165 -5.45 10.72 -2.78
N SER A 166 -4.48 11.14 -1.96
CA SER A 166 -3.72 12.39 -2.17
C SER A 166 -2.69 12.34 -3.31
N ALA A 167 -2.25 11.13 -3.67
CA ALA A 167 -1.29 10.90 -4.75
C ALA A 167 -1.91 10.92 -6.16
N LYS A 168 -3.22 10.67 -6.28
CA LYS A 168 -3.94 10.61 -7.57
C LYS A 168 -4.39 11.99 -8.06
N ALA A 169 -4.55 12.12 -9.38
CA ALA A 169 -5.27 13.25 -9.98
C ALA A 169 -6.77 13.21 -9.61
N LYS A 170 -7.43 14.37 -9.60
CA LYS A 170 -8.88 14.46 -9.29
C LYS A 170 -9.77 13.76 -10.34
N ALA A 171 -9.32 13.67 -11.59
CA ALA A 171 -10.10 13.14 -12.71
C ALA A 171 -9.20 12.45 -13.74
N GLY A 172 -8.28 11.61 -13.30
CA GLY A 172 -7.34 10.89 -14.16
C GLY A 172 -7.33 9.39 -13.87
N GLU A 173 -6.66 8.64 -14.73
CA GLU A 173 -6.46 7.21 -14.53
C GLU A 173 -5.49 6.89 -13.40
N ASP A 174 -5.39 5.60 -13.07
CA ASP A 174 -4.51 5.12 -12.00
C ASP A 174 -3.04 5.52 -12.20
N HIS A 175 -2.57 5.61 -13.44
CA HIS A 175 -1.19 6.01 -13.77
C HIS A 175 -0.95 7.53 -13.68
N ALA A 176 -2.03 8.33 -13.64
CA ALA A 176 -1.98 9.75 -13.29
C ALA A 176 -1.85 9.91 -11.76
N SER A 177 -0.76 9.37 -11.22
CA SER A 177 -0.52 9.27 -9.78
C SER A 177 0.97 9.25 -9.45
N ASP A 178 1.32 9.94 -8.38
CA ASP A 178 2.67 9.88 -7.81
C ASP A 178 3.05 8.49 -7.29
N LEU A 179 2.07 7.60 -7.10
CA LEU A 179 2.34 6.21 -6.73
C LEU A 179 2.94 5.38 -7.87
N TYR A 180 2.79 5.83 -9.11
CA TYR A 180 3.18 5.08 -10.30
C TYR A 180 4.41 5.66 -10.98
N LEU A 181 4.44 6.99 -11.15
CA LEU A 181 5.47 7.71 -11.89
C LEU A 181 6.07 8.85 -11.06
N LYS A 182 7.39 8.84 -10.89
CA LYS A 182 8.11 9.82 -10.05
C LYS A 182 8.26 11.19 -10.71
N ASN A 183 8.40 11.21 -12.03
CA ASN A 183 8.65 12.40 -12.85
C ASN A 183 7.42 12.84 -13.66
N LEU A 184 6.21 12.60 -13.11
CA LEU A 184 4.96 12.85 -13.80
C LEU A 184 4.78 14.32 -14.23
N ASP A 185 5.34 15.28 -13.48
CA ASP A 185 5.31 16.70 -13.83
C ASP A 185 6.11 17.03 -15.10
N ASP A 186 7.14 16.23 -15.41
CA ASP A 186 8.00 16.45 -16.58
C ASP A 186 7.38 15.81 -17.84
N ILE A 187 6.69 14.69 -17.68
CA ILE A 187 6.05 13.93 -18.78
C ILE A 187 4.68 14.51 -19.13
N TRP A 188 3.91 14.90 -18.11
CA TRP A 188 2.57 15.46 -18.28
C TRP A 188 2.36 16.69 -17.39
N PRO A 189 2.92 17.85 -17.77
CA PRO A 189 2.78 19.08 -17.00
C PRO A 189 1.30 19.43 -16.74
N GLY A 190 0.95 19.67 -15.47
CA GLY A 190 -0.42 20.03 -15.08
C GLY A 190 -1.37 18.84 -14.85
N TRP A 191 -0.89 17.60 -14.88
CA TRP A 191 -1.70 16.38 -14.69
C TRP A 191 -2.60 16.38 -13.44
N ARG A 192 -2.21 17.06 -12.35
CA ARG A 192 -3.02 17.16 -11.11
C ARG A 192 -4.24 18.06 -11.23
N THR A 193 -4.11 19.13 -12.00
CA THR A 193 -5.18 20.07 -12.30
C THR A 193 -5.79 19.56 -13.58
N ALA A 194 -6.75 18.63 -13.49
CA ALA A 194 -7.54 18.18 -14.63
C ALA A 194 -7.73 19.38 -15.55
N GLN A 195 -7.04 19.42 -16.69
CA GLN A 195 -7.04 20.60 -17.54
C GLN A 195 -8.46 20.69 -18.08
N SER A 196 -9.32 21.39 -17.36
CA SER A 196 -10.58 21.88 -17.85
C SER A 196 -10.20 22.92 -18.90
N ASP A 197 -9.89 22.47 -20.10
CA ASP A 197 -10.26 23.25 -21.27
C ASP A 197 -11.79 23.31 -21.26
N ASP A 198 -12.31 24.21 -20.42
CA ASP A 198 -13.71 24.58 -20.32
C ASP A 198 -14.17 25.36 -21.58
N SER A 199 -13.29 25.47 -22.59
CA SER A 199 -13.52 26.20 -23.83
C SER A 199 -13.82 25.35 -25.07
N MET A 200 -13.97 24.01 -24.97
CA MET A 200 -14.55 23.21 -26.06
C MET A 200 -15.94 22.69 -25.67
N GLN A 201 -16.94 23.57 -25.75
CA GLN A 201 -18.33 23.13 -25.92
C GLN A 201 -18.45 22.46 -27.29
N TYR A 202 -18.63 21.15 -27.31
CA TYR A 202 -18.93 20.41 -28.54
C TYR A 202 -20.41 20.59 -28.89
N PRO A 203 -20.75 21.07 -30.10
CA PRO A 203 -22.14 21.38 -30.47
C PRO A 203 -23.09 20.18 -30.56
N ASN A 204 -22.62 18.93 -30.38
CA ASN A 204 -23.38 17.70 -30.68
C ASN A 204 -23.46 16.67 -29.53
N GLY A 205 -23.40 17.06 -28.26
CA GLY A 205 -23.89 16.25 -27.12
C GLY A 205 -23.21 14.89 -26.84
N GLY A 206 -22.26 14.43 -27.64
CA GLY A 206 -21.38 13.31 -27.32
C GLY A 206 -20.25 13.80 -26.43
N ARG A 207 -20.04 13.19 -25.25
CA ARG A 207 -18.80 13.39 -24.48
C ARG A 207 -17.68 12.64 -25.20
N PRO A 208 -16.71 13.31 -25.85
CA PRO A 208 -15.50 12.60 -26.22
C PRO A 208 -14.79 12.27 -24.91
N SER A 209 -14.33 11.03 -24.76
CA SER A 209 -13.27 10.72 -23.81
C SER A 209 -12.06 11.57 -24.22
N THR A 210 -11.92 12.76 -23.64
CA THR A 210 -10.82 13.69 -23.91
C THR A 210 -9.59 13.24 -23.11
N ARG A 211 -9.19 11.98 -23.29
CA ARG A 211 -8.02 11.37 -22.67
C ARG A 211 -6.77 12.09 -23.20
N ARG A 212 -6.18 12.95 -22.39
CA ARG A 212 -4.94 13.72 -22.70
C ARG A 212 -3.68 13.07 -22.13
N GLU A 213 -3.79 11.81 -21.72
CA GLU A 213 -2.69 11.08 -21.12
C GLU A 213 -1.66 10.72 -22.20
N PRO A 214 -0.36 10.83 -21.91
CA PRO A 214 0.70 10.55 -22.89
C PRO A 214 1.00 9.06 -23.07
N TRP A 215 0.34 8.17 -22.30
CA TRP A 215 0.52 6.72 -22.34
C TRP A 215 -0.68 6.01 -22.97
N PRO A 216 -0.47 4.81 -23.53
CA PRO A 216 -1.56 4.02 -24.13
C PRO A 216 -2.41 3.31 -23.07
N ASP A 217 -3.64 2.98 -23.48
CA ASP A 217 -4.66 2.34 -22.65
C ASP A 217 -4.44 0.83 -22.49
N GLU A 218 -3.84 0.22 -23.51
CA GLU A 218 -3.67 -1.23 -23.59
C GLU A 218 -2.51 -1.65 -22.67
N PRO A 219 -2.70 -2.63 -21.77
CA PRO A 219 -1.71 -2.93 -20.73
C PRO A 219 -0.32 -3.31 -21.26
N ALA A 220 -0.23 -4.08 -22.35
CA ALA A 220 1.05 -4.47 -22.95
C ALA A 220 1.74 -3.28 -23.62
N ALA A 221 1.00 -2.47 -24.39
CA ALA A 221 1.51 -1.21 -24.93
C ALA A 221 1.96 -0.24 -23.81
N LEU A 222 1.26 -0.20 -22.69
CA LEU A 222 1.66 0.61 -21.53
C LEU A 222 2.99 0.12 -20.96
N MET A 223 3.18 -1.19 -20.82
CA MET A 223 4.45 -1.78 -20.38
C MET A 223 5.60 -1.38 -21.32
N LEU A 224 5.38 -1.45 -22.64
CA LEU A 224 6.35 -0.97 -23.64
C LEU A 224 6.63 0.53 -23.50
N TRP A 225 5.59 1.34 -23.29
CA TRP A 225 5.74 2.77 -23.06
C TRP A 225 6.55 3.08 -21.81
N LEU A 226 6.34 2.35 -20.71
CA LEU A 226 7.09 2.55 -19.46
C LEU A 226 8.59 2.31 -19.65
N VAL A 227 9.00 1.33 -20.47
CA VAL A 227 10.42 0.98 -20.68
C VAL A 227 11.09 1.68 -21.86
N ARG A 228 10.32 2.31 -22.76
CA ARG A 228 10.85 3.04 -23.93
C ARG A 228 10.79 4.56 -23.80
N SER A 229 9.90 5.08 -22.96
CA SER A 229 9.76 6.51 -22.72
C SER A 229 10.77 7.02 -21.68
N LYS A 230 10.67 8.29 -21.33
CA LYS A 230 11.41 8.88 -20.20
C LYS A 230 10.66 8.71 -18.86
N ALA A 231 9.67 7.82 -18.79
CA ALA A 231 9.00 7.48 -17.55
C ALA A 231 10.00 7.03 -16.48
N GLU A 232 9.78 7.47 -15.23
CA GLU A 232 10.44 6.92 -14.06
C GLU A 232 9.39 6.16 -13.22
N PRO A 233 9.04 4.91 -13.60
CA PRO A 233 8.15 4.10 -12.79
C PRO A 233 8.83 3.74 -11.48
N TRP A 234 8.06 3.73 -10.40
CA TRP A 234 8.58 3.45 -9.06
C TRP A 234 7.49 2.99 -8.11
N ILE A 235 7.89 2.43 -6.96
CA ILE A 235 7.04 2.11 -5.81
C ILE A 235 7.56 2.93 -4.61
N PRO A 236 6.91 4.06 -4.28
CA PRO A 236 7.38 4.93 -3.21
C PRO A 236 6.96 4.46 -1.81
N SER A 237 7.78 4.82 -0.82
CA SER A 237 7.33 4.92 0.57
C SER A 237 6.57 6.24 0.83
N GLU A 238 5.87 6.35 1.95
CA GLU A 238 5.22 7.62 2.35
C GLU A 238 6.26 8.75 2.49
N ALA A 239 7.46 8.44 2.99
CA ALA A 239 8.56 9.39 3.09
C ALA A 239 9.13 9.81 1.73
N ASP A 240 9.07 8.94 0.71
CA ASP A 240 9.41 9.30 -0.67
C ASP A 240 8.39 10.27 -1.26
N LEU A 241 7.10 10.02 -1.07
CA LEU A 241 6.01 10.89 -1.53
C LEU A 241 6.10 12.28 -0.90
N GLU A 242 6.36 12.35 0.41
CA GLU A 242 6.55 13.63 1.09
C GLU A 242 7.78 14.37 0.56
N ARG A 243 8.90 13.68 0.33
CA ARG A 243 10.08 14.29 -0.31
C ARG A 243 9.77 14.80 -1.71
N LEU A 244 9.00 14.06 -2.51
CA LEU A 244 8.57 14.49 -3.83
C LEU A 244 7.72 15.76 -3.75
N ARG A 245 6.77 15.82 -2.81
CA ARG A 245 5.95 17.00 -2.55
C ARG A 245 6.79 18.21 -2.13
N GLN A 246 7.73 18.04 -1.21
CA GLN A 246 8.62 19.12 -0.76
C GLN A 246 9.48 19.66 -1.89
N ARG A 247 10.00 18.78 -2.77
CA ARG A 247 10.74 19.20 -3.98
C ARG A 247 9.89 20.08 -4.90
N ARG A 248 8.62 19.74 -5.09
CA ARG A 248 7.68 20.54 -5.90
C ARG A 248 7.41 21.90 -5.28
N ILE A 249 7.18 21.95 -3.97
CA ILE A 249 6.97 23.21 -3.24
C ILE A 249 8.21 24.11 -3.38
N ALA A 250 9.41 23.56 -3.20
CA ALA A 250 10.66 24.30 -3.35
C ALA A 250 10.89 24.79 -4.80
N LYS A 251 10.49 24.01 -5.81
CA LYS A 251 10.57 24.41 -7.23
C LYS A 251 9.59 25.54 -7.56
N ALA A 252 8.37 25.51 -7.01
CA ALA A 252 7.35 26.53 -7.23
C ALA A 252 7.62 27.83 -6.46
N ASN A 253 8.23 27.73 -5.28
CA ASN A 253 8.55 28.86 -4.41
C ASN A 253 10.06 28.92 -4.15
N PRO A 254 10.88 29.32 -5.13
CA PRO A 254 12.31 29.50 -4.89
C PRO A 254 12.48 30.60 -3.83
N ILE A 255 13.08 30.25 -2.68
CA ILE A 255 13.41 31.24 -1.64
C ILE A 255 14.24 32.34 -2.32
N PRO A 256 13.81 33.60 -2.30
CA PRO A 256 14.58 34.69 -2.88
C PRO A 256 15.97 34.67 -2.22
N LYS A 257 17.03 34.48 -3.03
CA LYS A 257 18.40 34.63 -2.53
C LYS A 257 18.52 36.07 -2.04
N LEU A 258 18.58 36.25 -0.72
CA LEU A 258 18.84 37.57 -0.15
C LEU A 258 20.23 37.99 -0.66
N ILE A 259 20.33 39.22 -1.18
CA ILE A 259 21.57 39.81 -1.74
C ILE A 259 22.76 39.72 -0.74
N ARG A 260 22.47 39.50 0.55
CA ARG A 260 23.47 39.29 1.62
C ARG A 260 24.24 37.96 1.54
N ASP A 261 23.72 36.95 0.84
CA ASP A 261 24.39 35.65 0.68
C ASP A 261 25.29 35.58 -0.55
N ASP A 262 25.39 36.69 -1.31
CA ASP A 262 26.37 36.83 -2.37
C ASP A 262 27.72 37.23 -1.73
N PRO A 263 28.78 36.39 -1.81
CA PRO A 263 30.08 36.72 -1.24
C PRO A 263 30.68 38.03 -1.78
N ALA A 264 30.19 38.52 -2.93
CA ALA A 264 30.53 39.84 -3.46
C ALA A 264 30.05 41.01 -2.58
N TYR A 265 29.00 40.84 -1.77
CA TYR A 265 28.42 41.89 -0.92
C TYR A 265 28.99 41.93 0.50
N LEU A 266 29.59 40.84 0.99
CA LEU A 266 30.21 40.80 2.33
C LEU A 266 31.60 41.44 2.39
N ASN A 267 32.23 41.69 1.24
CA ASN A 267 33.59 42.25 1.15
C ASN A 267 33.66 43.71 0.67
N LYS A 268 32.58 44.50 0.77
CA LYS A 268 32.70 45.94 0.52
C LYS A 268 33.29 46.63 1.76
N PRO A 269 34.54 47.15 1.71
CA PRO A 269 35.12 47.87 2.83
C PRO A 269 34.26 49.09 3.13
N THR A 270 33.78 49.19 4.36
CA THR A 270 33.09 50.38 4.86
C THR A 270 34.08 51.54 4.81
N LYS A 271 33.87 52.47 3.86
CA LYS A 271 34.60 53.73 3.81
C LYS A 271 34.36 54.47 5.12
N LYS A 272 35.36 54.51 6.00
CA LYS A 272 35.40 55.41 7.15
C LYS A 272 35.49 56.83 6.62
N GLY A 273 34.41 57.60 6.82
CA GLY A 273 34.39 59.04 6.58
C GLY A 273 35.37 59.75 7.49
N ARG A 274 36.06 60.75 6.92
CA ARG A 274 36.86 61.75 7.63
C ARG A 274 35.96 62.82 8.23
#